data_AF-A0A933P7F2-F1
#
_entry.id   AF-A0A933P7F2-F1
#
_cell.length_a   1.000
_cell.length_b   1.000
_cell.length_c   1.000
_cell.angle_alpha   90.00
_cell.angle_beta   90.00
_cell.angle_gamma   90.00
#
_symmetry.space_group_name_H-M   'P 1'
#
loop_
_entity.id
_entity.type
_entity.pdbx_description
1 polymer ?
#
loop_
_entity_poly.entity_id
_entity_poly.type
_entity_poly.pdbx_seq_one_letter_code
_entity_poly.pdbx_strand_id
1 'polypeptide(L)' 'QGSGVAETYTVRKLSYGVGVERTFPVHTPTVVKIEVVKRGDVRRAKLYYVRDRVGKAAKIKEKREA' A
#
# COMPACT_ATOMS: atom_id res chain seq x y z
N GLN A 1 5.75 1.21 -9.24
CA GLN A 1 5.70 1.03 -10.71
C GLN A 1 6.63 2.06 -11.32
N GLY A 2 7.21 1.79 -12.49
CA GLY A 2 8.26 2.63 -13.05
C GLY A 2 9.61 2.38 -12.39
N SER A 3 10.63 3.11 -12.84
CA SER A 3 12.00 3.06 -12.35
C SER A 3 12.60 4.48 -12.32
N GLY A 4 13.60 4.67 -11.46
CA GLY A 4 14.28 5.96 -11.30
C GLY A 4 13.30 7.07 -10.88
N VAL A 5 13.42 8.24 -11.49
CA VAL A 5 12.60 9.41 -11.16
C VAL A 5 11.09 9.18 -11.37
N ALA A 6 10.72 8.26 -12.27
CA ALA A 6 9.33 7.90 -12.56
C ALA A 6 8.78 6.83 -11.61
N GLU A 7 9.52 6.44 -10.57
CA GLU A 7 9.04 5.45 -9.60
C GLU A 7 7.85 5.97 -8.79
N THR A 8 6.83 5.11 -8.68
CA THR A 8 5.56 5.40 -8.01
C THR A 8 5.13 4.26 -7.09
N TYR A 9 4.35 4.60 -6.06
CA TYR A 9 3.72 3.64 -5.16
C TYR A 9 2.23 3.95 -4.99
N THR A 10 1.43 2.91 -4.78
CA THR A 10 -0.02 3.04 -4.60
C THR A 10 -0.42 2.69 -3.18
N VAL A 11 -1.12 3.60 -2.52
CA VAL A 11 -1.69 3.41 -1.18
C VAL A 11 -3.19 3.19 -1.31
N ARG A 12 -3.69 2.12 -0.68
CA ARG A 12 -5.13 1.85 -0.54
C ARG A 12 -5.54 2.06 0.91
N LYS A 13 -6.59 2.85 1.13
CA LYS A 13 -7.22 3.09 2.44
C LYS A 13 -8.73 2.97 2.30
N LEU A 14 -9.39 2.36 3.27
CA LEU A 14 -10.83 2.49 3.43
C LEU A 14 -11.10 3.77 4.25
N SER A 15 -11.82 4.73 3.69
CA SER A 15 -12.17 5.99 4.35
C SER A 15 -13.68 6.14 4.34
N TYR A 16 -14.30 6.24 5.52
CA TYR A 16 -15.77 6.39 5.66
C TYR A 16 -16.57 5.35 4.85
N GLY A 17 -16.12 4.08 4.83
CA GLY A 17 -16.77 3.00 4.09
C GLY A 17 -16.46 2.96 2.58
N VAL A 18 -15.77 3.96 2.03
CA VAL A 18 -15.38 4.01 0.62
C VAL A 18 -13.91 3.63 0.46
N GLY A 19 -13.62 2.74 -0.50
CA GLY A 19 -12.26 2.37 -0.86
C GLY A 19 -11.59 3.49 -1.66
N VAL A 20 -10.57 4.12 -1.09
CA VAL A 20 -9.77 5.18 -1.74
C VAL A 20 -8.40 4.62 -2.10
N GLU A 21 -8.01 4.78 -3.36
CA GLU A 21 -6.66 4.50 -3.84
C GLU A 21 -5.99 5.78 -4.30
N ARG A 22 -4.72 5.95 -3.93
CA ARG A 22 -3.90 7.08 -4.38
C ARG A 22 -2.53 6.58 -4.80
N THR A 23 -2.06 7.04 -5.95
CA THR A 23 -0.72 6.76 -6.46
C THR A 23 0.14 8.01 -6.31
N PHE A 24 1.31 7.84 -5.71
CA PHE A 24 2.27 8.92 -5.45
C PHE A 24 3.61 8.60 -6.12
N PRO A 25 4.30 9.60 -6.69
CA PRO A 25 5.70 9.46 -7.04
C PRO A 25 6.57 9.34 -5.78
N VAL A 26 7.60 8.51 -5.80
CA VAL A 26 8.54 8.35 -4.67
C VAL A 26 9.37 9.61 -4.45
N HIS A 27 9.73 10.30 -5.53
CA HIS A 27 10.64 11.43 -5.50
C HIS A 27 9.94 12.81 -5.55
N THR A 28 8.66 12.86 -5.20
CA THR A 28 7.88 14.12 -5.23
C THR A 28 8.18 15.00 -4.00
N PRO A 29 8.31 16.33 -4.16
CA PRO A 29 8.49 17.24 -3.03
C PRO A 29 7.22 17.38 -2.17
N THR A 30 6.06 16.94 -2.66
CA THR A 30 4.79 17.03 -1.92
C THR A 30 4.68 16.01 -0.78
N VAL A 31 5.52 14.97 -0.76
CA VAL A 31 5.55 13.96 0.32
C VAL A 31 6.78 14.22 1.19
N VAL A 32 6.54 14.61 2.45
CA VAL A 32 7.62 14.98 3.38
C VAL A 32 8.39 13.76 3.88
N LYS A 33 7.68 12.69 4.26
CA LYS A 33 8.29 11.50 4.85
C LYS A 33 7.42 10.27 4.61
N ILE A 34 8.06 9.13 4.38
CA ILE A 34 7.42 7.82 4.29
C ILE A 34 7.98 6.98 5.44
N GLU A 35 7.10 6.54 6.34
CA GLU A 35 7.45 5.69 7.47
C GLU A 35 6.74 4.34 7.39
N VAL A 36 7.49 3.25 7.59
CA VAL A 36 6.93 1.91 7.64
C VAL A 36 6.39 1.67 9.04
N VAL A 37 5.07 1.75 9.20
CA VAL A 37 4.42 1.50 10.50
C VAL A 37 4.38 0.00 10.83
N LYS A 38 4.10 -0.85 9.83
CA LYS A 38 4.04 -2.31 9.97
C LYS A 38 4.46 -3.00 8.68
N ARG A 39 5.12 -4.15 8.80
CA ARG A 39 5.50 -5.01 7.67
C ARG A 39 4.44 -6.10 7.48
N GLY A 40 3.79 -6.12 6.32
CA GLY A 40 2.81 -7.15 5.97
C GLY A 40 3.46 -8.38 5.34
N ASP A 41 2.99 -9.57 5.71
CA ASP A 41 3.35 -10.82 5.04
C ASP A 41 2.43 -11.04 3.83
N VAL A 42 3.02 -10.90 2.64
CA VAL A 42 2.33 -11.01 1.35
C VAL A 42 3.17 -11.82 0.36
N ARG A 43 2.49 -12.61 -0.47
CA ARG A 43 3.14 -13.44 -1.51
C ARG A 43 3.21 -12.77 -2.88
N ARG A 44 2.33 -11.80 -3.15
CA ARG A 44 2.20 -11.13 -4.46
C ARG A 44 2.76 -9.71 -4.38
N ALA A 45 3.53 -9.29 -5.39
CA ALA A 45 4.02 -7.92 -5.50
C ALA A 45 2.89 -6.91 -5.73
N LYS A 46 1.82 -7.31 -6.44
CA LYS A 46 0.63 -6.48 -6.69
C LYS A 46 -0.54 -7.00 -5.86
N LEU A 47 -1.05 -6.15 -4.97
CA LEU A 47 -2.10 -6.49 -4.01
C LEU A 47 -3.52 -6.17 -4.52
N TYR A 48 -3.78 -6.26 -5.83
CA TYR A 48 -5.08 -5.91 -6.40
C TYR A 48 -6.24 -6.74 -5.85
N TYR A 49 -5.96 -7.98 -5.41
CA TYR A 49 -6.96 -8.85 -4.79
C TYR A 49 -7.53 -8.29 -3.48
N VAL A 50 -6.88 -7.30 -2.86
CA VAL A 50 -7.39 -6.62 -1.66
C VAL A 50 -8.57 -5.70 -2.01
N ARG A 51 -8.76 -5.38 -3.30
CA ARG A 51 -9.89 -4.56 -3.77
C ARG A 51 -11.24 -5.21 -3.53
N ASP A 52 -11.31 -6.51 -3.80
CA ASP A 52 -12.55 -7.30 -3.73
C ASP A 52 -12.81 -7.86 -2.32
N ARG A 53 -11.88 -7.64 -1.38
CA ARG A 53 -11.98 -8.15 0.00
C ARG A 53 -12.48 -7.07 0.94
N VAL A 54 -13.37 -7.45 1.85
CA VAL A 54 -13.97 -6.55 2.85
C VAL A 54 -13.76 -7.10 4.26
N GLY A 55 -13.65 -6.21 5.24
CA GLY A 55 -13.56 -6.55 6.66
C GLY A 55 -12.33 -7.40 6.99
N LYS A 56 -12.55 -8.51 7.72
CA LYS A 56 -11.46 -9.39 8.20
C LYS A 56 -10.66 -10.03 7.06
N ALA A 57 -11.28 -10.25 5.90
CA ALA A 57 -10.62 -10.88 4.75
C ALA A 57 -9.58 -9.97 4.07
N ALA A 58 -9.74 -8.64 4.20
CA ALA A 58 -8.79 -7.66 3.68
C ALA A 58 -7.57 -7.47 4.59
N LYS A 59 -7.59 -8.00 5.82
CA LYS A 59 -6.52 -7.83 6.79
C LYS A 59 -5.30 -8.66 6.38
N ILE A 60 -4.18 -7.99 6.14
CA ILE A 60 -2.89 -8.61 5.87
C ILE A 60 -2.24 -8.99 7.21
N LYS A 61 -1.66 -10.19 7.28
CA LYS A 61 -0.93 -10.65 8.47
C LYS A 61 0.38 -9.89 8.60
N GLU A 62 0.83 -9.67 9.83
CA GLU A 62 2.11 -9.02 10.09
C GLU A 62 3.26 -10.01 9.90
N LYS A 63 4.31 -9.60 9.20
CA LYS A 63 5.53 -10.38 9.03
C LYS A 63 6.35 -10.24 10.30
N ARG A 64 6.35 -11.27 11.13
CA ARG A 64 7.24 -11.36 12.30
C ARG A 64 8.65 -11.63 11.79
N GLU A 65 9.60 -10.81 12.19
CA GLU A 65 11.03 -11.11 12.00
C GLU A 65 11.37 -12.28 12.94
N ALA A 66 12.11 -13.26 12.41
CA ALA A 66 12.57 -14.42 13.16
C ALA A 66 13.87 -14.08 13.89
#